data_AF-A0A139TP38-F1
#
_entry.id   AF-A0A139TP38-F1
#
_cell.length_a   1.000
_cell.length_b   1.000
_cell.length_c   1.000
_cell.angle_alpha   90.00
_cell.angle_beta   90.00
_cell.angle_gamma   90.00
#
_symmetry.space_group_name_H-M   'P 1'
#
loop_
_entity.id
_entity.type
_entity.pdbx_description
1 polymer ?
#
loop_
_entity_poly.entity_id
_entity_poly.type
_entity_poly.pdbx_seq_one_letter_code
_entity_poly.pdbx_strand_id
1 'polypeptide(L)' 'MSVQDFLTRLFLLACGGFAAVVFACLVTGCIRSFLERRGKVQCRICGYRFYATPDNSHAECPHCGAANRR' A
#
# COMPACT_ATOMS: atom_id res chain seq x y z
N MET A 1 -5.60 39.46 21.77
CA MET A 1 -6.16 38.14 21.39
C MET A 1 -6.75 37.49 22.63
N SER A 2 -7.99 36.98 22.56
CA SER A 2 -8.62 36.30 23.70
C SER A 2 -7.95 34.95 23.94
N VAL A 3 -7.85 34.53 25.20
CA VAL A 3 -7.36 33.18 25.58
C VAL A 3 -8.18 32.09 24.90
N GLN A 4 -9.48 32.32 24.68
CA GLN A 4 -10.35 31.39 23.96
C GLN A 4 -9.93 31.24 22.49
N ASP A 5 -9.53 32.32 21.81
CA ASP A 5 -9.05 32.24 20.42
C ASP A 5 -7.77 31.41 20.31
N PHE A 6 -6.87 31.57 21.28
CA PHE A 6 -5.62 30.81 21.33
C PHE A 6 -5.89 29.31 21.53
N LEU A 7 -6.73 28.96 22.50
CA LEU A 7 -7.12 27.57 22.77
C LEU A 7 -7.83 26.95 21.56
N THR A 8 -8.70 27.70 20.89
CA THR A 8 -9.44 27.21 19.72
C THR A 8 -8.49 26.92 18.56
N ARG A 9 -7.53 27.81 18.29
CA ARG A 9 -6.51 27.60 17.25
C ARG A 9 -5.60 26.41 17.57
N LEU A 10 -5.18 26.27 18.83
CA LEU A 10 -4.36 25.14 19.27
C LEU A 10 -5.11 23.82 19.10
N PHE A 11 -6.39 23.78 19.47
CA PHE A 11 -7.23 22.60 19.31
C PHE A 11 -7.42 22.23 17.83
N LEU A 12 -7.71 23.20 16.97
CA LEU A 12 -7.83 22.98 15.53
C LEU A 12 -6.53 22.46 14.90
N LEU A 13 -5.37 23.01 15.31
CA LEU A 13 -4.06 22.51 14.87
C LEU A 13 -3.82 21.07 15.32
N ALA A 14 -4.15 20.74 16.56
CA ALA A 14 -4.00 19.37 17.09
C ALA A 14 -4.94 18.38 16.37
N CYS A 15 -6.21 18.73 16.19
CA CYS A 15 -7.16 17.91 15.45
C CYS A 15 -6.77 17.74 13.98
N GLY A 16 -6.34 18.81 13.32
CA GLY A 16 -5.87 18.77 11.94
C GLY A 16 -4.63 17.89 11.78
N GLY A 17 -3.66 18.04 12.69
CA GLY A 17 -2.45 17.20 12.72
C GLY A 17 -2.78 15.72 12.92
N PHE A 18 -3.65 15.40 13.88
CA PHE A 18 -4.09 14.03 14.12
C PHE A 18 -4.80 13.43 12.90
N ALA A 19 -5.74 14.18 12.29
CA ALA A 19 -6.46 13.74 11.11
C ALA A 19 -5.50 13.49 9.93
N ALA A 20 -4.50 14.36 9.73
CA ALA A 20 -3.49 14.19 8.69
C ALA A 20 -2.66 12.91 8.90
N VAL A 21 -2.24 12.62 10.14
CA VAL A 21 -1.50 11.39 10.46
C VAL A 21 -2.34 10.14 10.21
N VAL A 22 -3.58 10.12 10.68
CA VAL A 22 -4.50 8.99 10.45
C VAL A 22 -4.72 8.78 8.95
N PHE A 23 -4.94 9.86 8.20
CA PHE A 23 -5.10 9.78 6.75
C PHE A 23 -3.86 9.23 6.06
N ALA A 24 -2.66 9.69 6.45
CA ALA A 24 -1.40 9.16 5.93
C ALA A 24 -1.26 7.65 6.20
N CYS A 25 -1.54 7.20 7.44
CA CYS A 25 -1.51 5.78 7.79
C CYS A 25 -2.49 4.95 6.94
N LEU A 26 -3.72 5.45 6.74
CA LEU A 26 -4.72 4.79 5.90
C LEU A 26 -4.25 4.70 4.45
N VAL A 27 -3.74 5.79 3.87
CA VAL A 27 -3.23 5.81 2.50
C VAL A 27 -2.05 4.85 2.34
N THR A 28 -1.09 4.85 3.27
CA THR A 28 0.04 3.91 3.25
C THR A 28 -0.42 2.47 3.36
N GLY A 29 -1.39 2.16 4.23
CA GLY A 29 -1.99 0.83 4.38
C GLY A 29 -2.72 0.37 3.11
N CYS A 30 -3.47 1.27 2.47
CA CYS A 30 -4.15 1.02 1.21
C CYS A 30 -3.16 0.75 0.07
N ILE A 31 -2.11 1.57 -0.06
CA ILE A 31 -1.05 1.38 -1.07
C ILE A 31 -0.36 0.05 -0.85
N ARG A 32 0.03 -0.28 0.39
CA ARG A 32 0.64 -1.58 0.73
C ARG A 32 -0.28 -2.74 0.35
N SER A 33 -1.54 -2.69 0.75
CA SER A 33 -2.54 -3.71 0.43
C SER A 33 -2.74 -3.86 -1.08
N PHE A 34 -2.72 -2.75 -1.82
CA PHE A 34 -2.86 -2.76 -3.27
C PHE A 34 -1.64 -3.37 -3.95
N LEU A 35 -0.43 -3.02 -3.51
CA LEU A 35 0.81 -3.61 -3.99
C LEU A 35 0.89 -5.11 -3.69
N GLU A 36 0.49 -5.55 -2.50
CA GLU A 36 0.41 -6.98 -2.16
C GLU A 36 -0.58 -7.74 -3.05
N ARG A 37 -1.73 -7.13 -3.38
CA ARG A 37 -2.67 -7.73 -4.34
C ARG A 37 -2.08 -7.80 -5.75
N ARG A 38 -1.36 -6.76 -6.20
CA ARG A 38 -0.69 -6.77 -7.51
C ARG A 38 0.48 -7.73 -7.58
N GLY A 39 1.10 -8.06 -6.46
CA GLY A 39 2.17 -9.05 -6.38
C GLY A 39 1.67 -10.47 -6.63
N LYS A 40 0.41 -10.81 -6.35
CA LYS A 40 -0.08 -12.19 -6.53
C LYS A 40 -0.34 -12.49 -8.01
N VAL A 41 0.60 -13.20 -8.63
CA VAL A 41 0.49 -13.68 -10.01
C VAL A 41 0.23 -15.18 -9.98
N GLN A 42 -0.73 -15.63 -10.79
CA GLN A 42 -0.97 -17.05 -11.02
C GLN A 42 -0.28 -17.47 -12.32
N CYS A 43 0.51 -18.55 -12.28
CA CYS A 43 1.03 -19.16 -13.49
C CYS A 43 -0.12 -19.76 -14.30
N ARG A 44 -0.24 -19.40 -15.59
CA ARG A 44 -1.27 -19.97 -16.48
C ARG A 44 -1.06 -21.46 -16.82
N ILE A 45 0.16 -21.97 -16.67
CA ILE A 45 0.53 -23.33 -17.11
C ILE A 45 0.30 -24.35 -16.00
N CYS A 46 0.87 -24.11 -14.80
CA CYS A 46 0.73 -25.02 -13.66
C CYS A 46 -0.31 -24.58 -12.62
N GLY A 47 -0.88 -23.38 -12.76
CA GLY A 47 -1.87 -22.84 -11.83
C GLY A 47 -1.32 -22.36 -10.47
N TYR A 48 0.00 -22.49 -10.24
CA TYR A 48 0.65 -22.08 -9.00
C TYR A 48 0.59 -20.56 -8.80
N ARG A 49 0.24 -20.11 -7.58
CA ARG A 49 0.16 -18.69 -7.21
C ARG A 49 1.43 -18.28 -6.48
N PHE A 50 2.11 -17.25 -6.98
CA PHE A 50 3.34 -16.74 -6.39
C PHE A 50 3.35 -15.21 -6.37
N TYR A 51 4.24 -14.64 -5.56
CA TYR A 51 4.42 -13.19 -5.47
C TYR A 51 5.46 -12.73 -6.48
N ALA A 52 5.06 -11.93 -7.47
CA ALA A 52 5.95 -11.23 -8.37
C ALA A 52 6.54 -10.01 -7.66
N THR A 53 7.84 -10.03 -7.42
CA THR A 53 8.59 -8.85 -6.98
C THR A 53 8.91 -7.97 -8.19
N PRO A 54 8.99 -6.63 -8.05
CA PRO A 54 9.25 -5.71 -9.15
C PRO A 54 10.60 -5.98 -9.86
N ASP A 55 11.57 -6.53 -9.13
CA ASP A 55 12.88 -6.96 -9.63
C ASP A 55 12.82 -8.22 -10.51
N ASN A 56 11.72 -8.99 -10.41
CA ASN A 56 11.48 -10.25 -11.11
C ASN A 56 10.24 -10.16 -12.02
N SER A 57 10.04 -9.02 -12.68
CA SER A 57 8.95 -8.84 -13.65
C SER A 57 9.05 -9.76 -14.88
N HIS A 58 10.16 -10.48 -15.03
CA HIS A 58 10.37 -11.57 -16.00
C HIS A 58 10.08 -12.98 -15.44
N ALA A 59 9.58 -13.10 -14.20
CA ALA A 59 9.53 -14.34 -13.42
C ALA A 59 8.96 -15.53 -14.19
N GLU A 60 9.89 -16.38 -14.62
CA GLU A 60 9.67 -17.80 -14.79
C GLU A 60 9.01 -18.35 -13.52
N CYS A 61 7.97 -19.16 -13.69
CA CYS A 61 7.26 -19.71 -12.55
C CYS A 61 8.24 -20.59 -11.73
N PRO A 62 8.39 -20.39 -10.40
CA PRO A 62 9.32 -21.18 -9.60
C PRO A 62 8.96 -22.68 -9.54
N HIS A 63 7.72 -23.05 -9.89
CA HIS A 63 7.25 -24.43 -9.87
C HIS A 63 7.46 -25.16 -11.21
N CYS A 64 7.36 -24.46 -12.35
CA CYS A 64 7.45 -25.10 -13.68
C CYS A 64 8.48 -24.48 -14.62
N GLY A 65 9.22 -23.46 -14.18
CA GLY A 65 10.21 -22.74 -14.97
C GLY A 65 9.64 -21.95 -16.15
N ALA A 66 8.32 -21.94 -16.34
CA ALA A 66 7.74 -21.34 -17.53
C ALA A 66 7.64 -19.82 -17.40
N ALA A 67 8.08 -19.10 -18.44
CA ALA A 67 7.93 -17.66 -18.53
C ALA A 67 6.44 -17.29 -18.57
N ASN A 68 5.96 -16.59 -17.55
CA ASN A 68 4.56 -16.13 -17.48
C ASN A 68 4.38 -14.84 -18.30
N ARG A 69 4.65 -14.91 -19.62
CA ARG A 69 4.42 -13.80 -20.56
C ARG A 69 2.91 -13.60 -20.78
N ARG A 70 2.49 -12.34 -20.94
CA ARG A 70 1.09 -11.97 -21.19
C ARG A 70 0.57 -12.52 -22.52
#